data_AF-A0A7X6T381-F1
#
_entry.id   AF-A0A7X6T381-F1
#
_cell.length_a   1.000
_cell.length_b   1.000
_cell.length_c   1.000
_cell.angle_alpha   90.00
_cell.angle_beta   90.00
_cell.angle_gamma   90.00
#
_symmetry.space_group_name_H-M   'P 1'
#
loop_
_entity.id
_entity.type
_entity.pdbx_description
1 polymer ?
#
loop_
_entity_poly.entity_id
_entity_poly.type
_entity_poly.pdbx_seq_one_letter_code
_entity_poly.pdbx_strand_id
1 'polypeptide(L)'
;MKYVLTDWRVESPEFWEDTGKKVANRNLSISIFALALAFIIWQLWSVTVVYLPQVGFELTANQQAWLIGAPALSGATLRIFYSFVVPIFGGRRWTAISTLLLLIPAVGLGVAVQDPTTSYSTLLILALFCGFGSGNFSSS
;
A
#
# COMPACT_ATOMS: atom_id res chain seq x y z
N MET A 1 -26.65 14.25 8.12
CA MET A 1 -25.28 14.10 8.68
C MET A 1 -24.28 14.70 7.70
N LYS A 2 -23.45 15.67 8.10
CA LYS A 2 -22.32 16.11 7.27
C LYS A 2 -21.20 15.08 7.38
N TYR A 3 -20.69 14.58 6.26
CA TYR A 3 -19.65 13.54 6.21
C TYR A 3 -18.24 14.08 6.47
N VAL A 4 -18.07 15.40 6.50
CA VAL A 4 -16.81 16.10 6.77
C VAL A 4 -16.93 16.78 8.13
N LEU A 5 -15.95 16.52 9.00
CA LEU A 5 -15.87 17.12 10.32
C LEU A 5 -15.37 18.56 10.18
N THR A 6 -16.12 19.51 10.71
CA THR A 6 -15.74 20.94 10.75
C THR A 6 -15.46 21.43 12.17
N ASP A 7 -15.90 20.69 13.19
CA ASP A 7 -15.56 20.88 14.60
C ASP A 7 -14.89 19.60 15.12
N TRP A 8 -13.63 19.70 15.56
CA TRP A 8 -12.82 18.58 16.01
C TRP A 8 -11.94 18.99 17.20
N ARG A 9 -12.53 19.01 18.40
CA ARG A 9 -11.91 19.46 19.66
C ARG A 9 -11.49 18.28 20.53
N VAL A 10 -10.54 17.48 20.05
CA VAL A 10 -10.11 16.24 20.73
C VAL A 10 -9.57 16.45 22.15
N GLU A 11 -9.05 17.63 22.45
CA GLU A 11 -8.52 17.98 23.78
C GLU A 11 -9.62 18.30 24.80
N SER A 12 -10.88 18.46 24.38
CA SER A 12 -12.01 18.65 25.29
C SER A 12 -12.50 17.28 25.80
N PRO A 13 -12.44 17.00 27.11
CA PRO A 13 -12.87 15.70 27.65
C PRO A 13 -14.34 15.39 27.36
N GLU A 14 -15.21 16.40 27.44
CA GLU A 14 -16.65 16.29 27.16
C GLU A 14 -16.89 15.88 25.69
N PHE A 15 -16.24 16.57 24.74
CA PHE A 15 -16.35 16.23 23.31
C PHE A 15 -15.78 14.84 23.02
N TRP A 16 -14.66 14.49 23.64
CA TRP A 16 -14.00 13.21 23.42
C TRP A 16 -14.88 12.03 23.83
N GLU A 17 -15.45 12.05 25.04
CA GLU A 17 -16.28 10.97 25.53
C GLU A 17 -17.64 10.89 24.81
N ASP A 18 -18.23 12.02 24.43
CA ASP A 18 -19.52 12.04 23.72
C ASP A 18 -19.39 11.62 22.24
N THR A 19 -18.39 12.17 21.52
CA THR A 19 -18.31 12.06 20.05
C THR A 19 -16.92 11.63 19.55
N GLY A 20 -15.86 12.30 20.03
CA GLY A 20 -14.51 12.18 19.46
C GLY A 20 -13.96 10.76 19.44
N LYS A 21 -14.07 10.04 20.56
CA LYS A 21 -13.58 8.67 20.75
C LYS A 21 -14.19 7.67 19.79
N LYS A 22 -15.51 7.73 19.58
CA LYS A 22 -16.22 6.84 18.66
C LYS A 22 -15.77 7.05 17.21
N VAL A 23 -15.60 8.32 16.82
CA VAL A 23 -15.13 8.67 15.47
C VAL A 23 -13.67 8.27 15.28
N ALA A 24 -12.80 8.55 16.26
CA ALA A 24 -11.38 8.20 16.22
C ALA A 24 -11.17 6.68 16.11
N ASN A 25 -11.83 5.90 16.96
CA ASN A 25 -11.73 4.43 16.95
C ASN A 25 -12.18 3.84 15.61
N ARG A 26 -13.27 4.33 15.02
CA ARG A 26 -13.71 3.88 13.69
C ARG A 26 -12.67 4.17 12.62
N ASN A 27 -12.09 5.37 12.60
CA ASN A 27 -11.04 5.71 11.63
C ASN A 27 -9.78 4.87 11.86
N LEU A 28 -9.39 4.66 13.12
CA LEU A 28 -8.23 3.86 13.48
C LEU A 28 -8.37 2.40 13.03
N SER A 29 -9.51 1.74 13.29
CA SER A 29 -9.72 0.37 12.85
C SER A 29 -9.65 0.22 11.33
N ILE A 30 -10.21 1.17 10.58
CA ILE A 30 -10.13 1.18 9.11
C ILE A 30 -8.69 1.42 8.64
N SER A 31 -7.98 2.37 9.27
CA SER A 31 -6.58 2.68 8.95
C SER A 31 -5.68 1.47 9.20
N ILE A 32 -5.84 0.77 10.33
CA ILE A 32 -5.09 -0.46 10.64
C ILE A 32 -5.31 -1.53 9.57
N PHE A 33 -6.56 -1.77 9.17
CA PHE A 33 -6.85 -2.76 8.13
C PHE A 33 -6.24 -2.38 6.78
N ALA A 34 -6.41 -1.12 6.36
CA ALA A 34 -5.82 -0.61 5.12
C ALA A 34 -4.29 -0.70 5.14
N LEU A 35 -3.67 -0.37 6.27
CA LEU A 35 -2.22 -0.43 6.45
C LEU A 35 -1.73 -1.89 6.43
N ALA A 36 -2.45 -2.82 7.04
CA ALA A 36 -2.12 -4.24 6.99
C ALA A 36 -2.09 -4.75 5.54
N LEU A 37 -3.09 -4.41 4.72
CA LEU A 37 -3.10 -4.74 3.29
C LEU A 37 -1.90 -4.12 2.56
N ALA A 38 -1.56 -2.87 2.88
CA ALA A 38 -0.40 -2.19 2.30
C ALA A 38 0.92 -2.92 2.59
N PHE A 39 1.11 -3.41 3.82
CA PHE A 39 2.29 -4.22 4.18
C PHE A 39 2.31 -5.58 3.48
N ILE A 40 1.17 -6.26 3.36
CA ILE A 40 1.08 -7.52 2.61
C ILE A 40 1.58 -7.32 1.17
N ILE A 41 1.09 -6.29 0.49
CA ILE A 41 1.44 -5.98 -0.89
C ILE A 41 2.91 -5.57 -1.02
N TRP A 42 3.42 -4.79 -0.08
CA TRP A 42 4.82 -4.40 -0.05
C TRP A 42 5.76 -5.61 0.07
N GLN A 43 5.38 -6.64 0.83
CA GLN A 43 6.19 -7.84 1.07
C GLN A 43 5.99 -8.97 0.05
N LEU A 44 5.13 -8.81 -0.96
CA LEU A 44 4.80 -9.89 -1.92
C LEU A 44 6.03 -10.51 -2.61
N TRP A 45 7.01 -9.69 -2.99
CA TRP A 45 8.18 -10.15 -3.73
C TRP A 45 9.19 -10.93 -2.89
N SER A 46 9.21 -10.73 -1.55
CA SER A 46 10.03 -11.53 -0.64
C SER A 46 9.67 -13.01 -0.66
N VAL A 47 8.42 -13.35 -1.00
CA VAL A 47 7.94 -14.73 -1.12
C VAL A 47 7.89 -15.17 -2.58
N THR A 48 7.36 -14.32 -3.47
CA THR A 48 7.06 -14.72 -4.86
C THR A 48 8.31 -15.16 -5.63
N VAL A 49 9.44 -14.47 -5.46
CA VAL A 49 10.69 -14.80 -6.18
C VAL A 49 11.15 -16.23 -5.94
N VAL A 50 10.90 -16.78 -4.74
CA VAL A 50 11.29 -18.15 -4.37
C VAL A 50 10.55 -19.20 -5.20
N TYR A 51 9.31 -18.92 -5.60
CA TYR A 51 8.45 -19.86 -6.31
C TYR A 51 8.46 -19.68 -7.83
N LEU A 52 8.94 -18.54 -8.35
CA LEU A 52 9.00 -18.27 -9.80
C LEU A 52 9.69 -19.37 -10.63
N PRO A 53 10.84 -19.95 -10.21
CA PRO A 53 11.46 -21.05 -10.95
C PRO A 53 10.59 -22.30 -11.05
N GLN A 54 9.75 -22.56 -10.03
CA GLN A 54 8.87 -23.73 -9.99
C GLN A 54 7.73 -23.65 -11.01
N VAL A 55 7.41 -22.44 -11.48
CA VAL A 55 6.39 -22.18 -12.49
C VAL A 55 6.99 -21.79 -13.85
N GLY A 56 8.29 -22.04 -14.05
CA GLY A 56 8.96 -21.95 -15.35
C GLY A 56 9.64 -20.63 -15.68
N PHE A 57 9.77 -19.69 -14.73
CA PHE A 57 10.55 -18.47 -14.95
C PHE A 57 12.04 -18.71 -14.74
N GLU A 58 12.83 -18.39 -15.77
CA GLU A 58 14.29 -18.45 -15.71
C GLU A 58 14.87 -17.05 -15.46
N LEU A 59 15.10 -16.71 -14.19
CA LEU A 59 15.67 -15.42 -13.78
C LEU A 59 17.06 -15.60 -13.20
N THR A 60 17.97 -14.68 -13.55
CA THR A 60 19.28 -14.60 -12.91
C THR A 60 19.16 -14.16 -11.45
N ALA A 61 20.14 -14.51 -10.61
CA ALA A 61 20.18 -14.07 -9.22
C ALA A 61 20.12 -12.53 -9.08
N ASN A 62 20.76 -11.81 -10.01
CA ASN A 62 20.70 -10.34 -10.03
C ASN A 62 19.27 -9.83 -10.31
N GLN A 63 18.56 -10.42 -11.28
CA GLN A 63 17.16 -10.07 -11.56
C GLN A 63 16.26 -10.34 -10.36
N GLN A 64 16.43 -11.49 -9.69
CA GLN A 64 15.71 -11.84 -8.48
C GLN A 64 15.95 -10.82 -7.35
N ALA A 65 17.20 -10.40 -7.13
CA ALA A 65 17.54 -9.39 -6.13
C ALA A 65 16.87 -8.04 -6.42
N TRP A 66 16.83 -7.62 -7.69
CA TRP A 66 16.12 -6.40 -8.09
C TRP A 66 14.62 -6.47 -7.87
N LEU A 67 13.98 -7.61 -8.11
CA LEU A 67 12.56 -7.81 -7.83
C LEU A 67 12.23 -7.70 -6.34
N ILE A 68 13.14 -8.17 -5.46
CA ILE A 68 13.02 -8.04 -4.00
C ILE A 68 13.26 -6.59 -3.54
N GLY A 69 14.26 -5.91 -4.11
CA GLY A 69 14.65 -4.55 -3.70
C GLY A 69 13.80 -3.42 -4.25
N ALA A 70 13.23 -3.59 -5.46
CA ALA A 70 12.45 -2.56 -6.14
C ALA A 70 11.25 -2.00 -5.35
N PRO A 71 10.45 -2.82 -4.62
CA PRO A 71 9.38 -2.31 -3.77
C PRO A 71 9.88 -1.36 -2.67
N ALA A 72 11.05 -1.63 -2.07
CA ALA A 72 11.62 -0.78 -1.04
C ALA A 72 12.12 0.56 -1.61
N LEU A 73 12.77 0.53 -2.77
CA LEU A 73 13.27 1.72 -3.48
C LEU A 73 12.12 2.67 -3.88
N SER A 74 11.14 2.14 -4.60
CA SER A 74 9.94 2.89 -5.01
C SER A 74 9.14 3.36 -3.80
N GLY A 75 8.97 2.51 -2.80
CA GLY A 75 8.29 2.83 -1.54
C GLY A 75 8.91 4.01 -0.81
N ALA A 76 10.22 3.98 -0.55
CA ALA A 76 10.93 5.08 0.11
C ALA A 76 10.78 6.40 -0.65
N THR A 77 10.81 6.34 -1.99
CA THR A 77 10.61 7.50 -2.86
C THR A 77 9.20 8.06 -2.74
N LEU A 78 8.18 7.18 -2.78
CA LEU A 78 6.77 7.56 -2.72
C LEU A 78 6.36 8.14 -1.37
N ARG A 79 7.00 7.74 -0.25
CA ARG A 79 6.74 8.30 1.08
C ARG A 79 6.87 9.82 1.13
N ILE A 80 7.84 10.38 0.40
CA ILE A 80 8.01 11.84 0.29
C ILE A 80 6.71 12.46 -0.24
N PHE A 81 6.20 11.96 -1.35
CA PHE A 81 4.98 12.48 -1.97
C PHE A 81 3.73 12.21 -1.13
N TYR A 82 3.56 10.99 -0.63
CA TYR A 82 2.36 10.54 0.10
C TYR A 82 2.11 11.37 1.38
N SER A 83 3.18 11.83 2.03
CA SER A 83 3.10 12.70 3.21
C SER A 83 2.39 14.03 2.93
N PHE A 84 2.42 14.51 1.69
CA PHE A 84 1.79 15.79 1.30
C PHE A 84 0.38 15.63 0.71
N VAL A 85 -0.08 14.41 0.45
CA VAL A 85 -1.37 14.17 -0.23
C VAL A 85 -2.55 14.24 0.73
N VAL A 86 -2.38 13.79 1.98
CA VAL A 86 -3.45 13.76 2.99
C VAL A 86 -4.03 15.15 3.27
N PRO A 87 -3.24 16.23 3.44
CA PRO A 87 -3.79 17.58 3.63
C PRO A 87 -4.61 18.09 2.43
N ILE A 88 -4.33 17.61 1.21
CA ILE A 88 -4.98 18.05 -0.02
C ILE A 88 -6.31 17.31 -0.25
N PHE A 89 -6.30 15.99 -0.12
CA PHE A 89 -7.46 15.15 -0.45
C PHE A 89 -8.29 14.73 0.77
N GLY A 90 -7.74 14.89 1.97
CA GLY A 90 -8.29 14.40 3.23
C GLY A 90 -8.05 12.90 3.43
N GLY A 91 -7.82 12.49 4.68
CA GLY A 91 -7.47 11.11 5.03
C GLY A 91 -8.45 10.07 4.50
N ARG A 92 -9.77 10.29 4.67
CA ARG A 92 -10.80 9.35 4.20
C ARG A 92 -10.70 9.00 2.72
N ARG A 93 -10.52 10.02 1.85
CA ARG A 93 -10.47 9.79 0.39
C ARG A 93 -9.13 9.20 0.01
N TRP A 94 -8.05 9.73 0.59
CA TRP A 94 -6.71 9.26 0.25
C TRP A 94 -6.50 7.81 0.66
N THR A 95 -6.87 7.40 1.89
CA THR A 95 -6.79 6.00 2.33
C THR A 95 -7.57 5.08 1.41
N ALA A 96 -8.76 5.47 0.94
CA ALA A 96 -9.53 4.66 0.00
C ALA A 96 -8.84 4.52 -1.36
N ILE A 97 -8.37 5.63 -1.94
CA ILE A 97 -7.67 5.63 -3.23
C ILE A 97 -6.38 4.84 -3.14
N SER A 98 -5.55 5.12 -2.13
CA SER A 98 -4.23 4.50 -1.97
C SER A 98 -4.32 3.02 -1.64
N THR A 99 -5.37 2.57 -0.95
CA THR A 99 -5.65 1.14 -0.74
C THR A 99 -6.13 0.47 -2.02
N LEU A 100 -7.00 1.12 -2.81
CA LEU A 100 -7.46 0.57 -4.09
C LEU A 100 -6.34 0.45 -5.13
N LEU A 101 -5.36 1.37 -5.12
CA LEU A 101 -4.18 1.30 -5.98
C LEU A 101 -3.36 0.02 -5.75
N LEU A 102 -3.44 -0.59 -4.57
CA LEU A 102 -2.78 -1.86 -4.28
C LEU A 102 -3.34 -3.04 -5.08
N LEU A 103 -4.55 -2.93 -5.64
CA LEU A 103 -5.11 -3.95 -6.52
C LEU A 103 -4.30 -4.10 -7.83
N ILE A 104 -3.64 -3.02 -8.28
CA ILE A 104 -2.84 -3.03 -9.50
C ILE A 104 -1.70 -4.06 -9.39
N PRO A 105 -0.78 -3.98 -8.42
CA PRO A 105 0.25 -5.00 -8.26
C PRO A 105 -0.32 -6.35 -7.82
N ALA A 106 -1.37 -6.40 -6.99
CA ALA A 106 -1.94 -7.66 -6.52
C ALA A 106 -2.51 -8.53 -7.65
N VAL A 107 -3.40 -7.95 -8.46
CA VAL A 107 -4.03 -8.64 -9.59
C VAL A 107 -3.02 -8.80 -10.72
N GLY A 108 -2.22 -7.76 -10.99
CA GLY A 108 -1.20 -7.79 -12.04
C GLY A 108 -0.18 -8.90 -11.82
N LEU A 109 0.29 -9.10 -10.59
CA LEU A 109 1.18 -10.21 -10.26
C LEU A 109 0.48 -11.56 -10.43
N GLY A 110 -0.75 -11.69 -9.90
CA GLY A 110 -1.53 -12.93 -10.00
C GLY A 110 -1.79 -13.38 -11.44
N VAL A 111 -1.91 -12.44 -12.38
CA VAL A 111 -2.01 -12.73 -13.82
C VAL A 111 -0.63 -13.03 -14.43
N ALA A 112 0.37 -12.18 -14.14
CA ALA A 112 1.71 -12.28 -14.71
C ALA A 112 2.38 -13.64 -14.43
N VAL A 113 2.21 -14.19 -13.23
CA VAL A 113 2.86 -15.47 -12.86
C VAL A 113 2.23 -16.70 -13.50
N GLN A 114 1.09 -16.57 -14.19
CA GLN A 114 0.43 -17.68 -14.89
C GLN A 114 1.08 -17.98 -16.24
N ASP A 115 1.86 -17.04 -16.79
CA ASP A 115 2.53 -17.17 -18.08
C ASP A 115 4.05 -16.96 -17.90
N PRO A 116 4.87 -18.04 -17.99
CA PRO A 116 6.33 -17.94 -17.84
C PRO A 116 7.02 -17.16 -18.96
N THR A 117 6.30 -16.81 -20.04
CA THR A 117 6.83 -15.92 -21.08
C THR A 117 6.72 -14.44 -20.71
N THR A 118 6.08 -14.12 -19.57
CA THR A 118 6.00 -12.75 -19.05
C THR A 118 7.39 -12.15 -18.87
N SER A 119 7.62 -11.01 -19.51
CA SER A 119 8.93 -10.37 -19.52
C SER A 119 9.41 -9.95 -18.13
N TYR A 120 10.74 -9.99 -17.92
CA TYR A 120 11.36 -9.45 -16.70
C TYR A 120 10.99 -7.98 -16.45
N SER A 121 10.89 -7.16 -17.50
CA SER A 121 10.50 -5.76 -17.37
C SER A 121 9.08 -5.60 -16.80
N THR A 122 8.14 -6.45 -17.22
CA THR A 122 6.78 -6.48 -16.66
C THR A 122 6.82 -6.82 -15.17
N LEU A 123 7.57 -7.85 -14.79
CA LEU A 123 7.73 -8.25 -13.39
C LEU A 123 8.34 -7.12 -12.55
N LEU A 124 9.36 -6.43 -13.07
CA LEU A 124 10.01 -5.32 -12.40
C LEU A 124 9.09 -4.11 -12.21
N ILE A 125 8.26 -3.78 -13.20
CA ILE A 125 7.24 -2.72 -13.09
C ILE A 125 6.23 -3.08 -11.99
N LEU A 126 5.75 -4.33 -11.96
CA LEU A 126 4.85 -4.80 -10.89
C LEU A 126 5.52 -4.76 -9.51
N ALA A 127 6.81 -5.06 -9.42
CA ALA A 127 7.59 -4.92 -8.19
C ALA A 127 7.70 -3.46 -7.72
N LEU A 128 7.92 -2.53 -8.64
CA LEU A 128 7.89 -1.10 -8.32
C LEU A 128 6.50 -0.64 -7.86
N PHE A 129 5.40 -1.18 -8.43
CA PHE A 129 4.05 -0.88 -7.96
C PHE A 129 3.74 -1.44 -6.57
N CYS A 130 4.37 -2.54 -6.14
CA CYS A 130 4.28 -2.97 -4.73
C CYS A 130 4.80 -1.90 -3.75
N GLY A 131 5.63 -0.96 -4.20
CA GLY A 131 6.07 0.21 -3.43
C GLY A 131 4.93 1.13 -2.96
N PHE A 132 3.76 1.11 -3.62
CA PHE A 132 2.57 1.83 -3.13
C PHE A 132 2.21 1.42 -1.70
N GLY A 133 2.41 0.13 -1.34
CA GLY A 133 2.19 -0.36 0.01
C GLY A 133 3.03 0.36 1.08
N SER A 134 4.30 0.64 0.76
CA SER A 134 5.19 1.40 1.65
C SER A 134 4.86 2.89 1.70
N GLY A 135 4.35 3.46 0.60
CA GLY A 135 3.86 4.84 0.54
C GLY A 135 2.68 5.06 1.49
N ASN A 136 1.73 4.12 1.54
CA ASN A 136 0.55 4.22 2.42
C ASN A 136 0.92 4.46 3.89
N PHE A 137 2.02 3.85 4.37
CA PHE A 137 2.50 4.02 5.75
C PHE A 137 2.73 5.48 6.15
N SER A 138 3.22 6.33 5.24
CA SER A 138 3.45 7.76 5.52
C SER A 138 2.18 8.61 5.51
N SER A 139 1.02 8.02 5.20
CA SER A 139 -0.24 8.73 5.00
C SER A 139 -1.44 8.11 5.73
N SER A 140 -1.18 7.17 6.67
CA SER A 140 -2.18 6.37 7.38
C SER A 140 -2.39 6.82 8.81
#